data_AF-A0A9E2YXC3-F1
#
_entry.id   AF-A0A9E2YXC3-F1
#
_cell.length_a   1.000
_cell.length_b   1.000
_cell.length_c   1.000
_cell.angle_alpha   90.00
_cell.angle_beta   90.00
_cell.angle_gamma   90.00
#
_symmetry.space_group_name_H-M   'P 1'
#
loop_
_entity.id
_entity.type
_entity.pdbx_description
1 polymer ?
#
loop_
_entity_poly.entity_id
_entity_poly.type
_entity_poly.pdbx_seq_one_letter_code
_entity_poly.pdbx_strand_id
1 'polypeptide(L)'
;MIVMKFGGTSVESQEAIARVSRIVQNAERRRPIVVVSAMGKTTNKLLQAAQEAAAGRRDQALAIVDELRGHHLTHGLAVAGAAAADLDRYIRAHFDWLDELVKGLSVVGELSPRSMDAIASVGERLSSLVVTFAFQSAGMRTQHVDARRVIMTDDRFTQAQPIMDETYRRLEENVTPVAENAVVVMGGF
;
A
#
# COMPACT_ATOMS: atom_id res chain seq x y z
N MET A 1 -15.77 -13.56 -11.21
CA MET A 1 -14.92 -12.70 -10.38
C MET A 1 -14.05 -13.59 -9.53
N ILE A 2 -12.77 -13.25 -9.36
CA ILE A 2 -11.86 -13.96 -8.46
C ILE A 2 -11.09 -12.96 -7.62
N VAL A 3 -10.66 -13.38 -6.43
CA VAL A 3 -9.75 -12.59 -5.60
C VAL A 3 -8.35 -13.20 -5.70
N MET A 4 -7.35 -12.37 -5.95
CA MET A 4 -5.94 -12.77 -6.06
C MET A 4 -5.14 -11.98 -5.04
N LYS A 5 -4.54 -12.66 -4.06
CA LYS A 5 -3.73 -12.02 -3.02
C LYS A 5 -2.24 -12.25 -3.29
N PHE A 6 -1.45 -11.18 -3.27
CA PHE A 6 0.00 -11.24 -3.40
C PHE A 6 0.69 -10.76 -2.12
N GLY A 7 1.66 -11.55 -1.64
CA GLY A 7 2.46 -11.21 -0.45
C GLY A 7 3.58 -10.23 -0.78
N GLY A 8 4.27 -9.74 0.27
CA GLY A 8 5.28 -8.69 0.09
C GLY A 8 6.43 -9.08 -0.84
N THR A 9 6.89 -10.32 -0.80
CA THR A 9 7.92 -10.85 -1.72
C THR A 9 7.44 -10.92 -3.17
N SER A 10 6.13 -11.02 -3.40
CA SER A 10 5.56 -11.02 -4.76
C SER A 10 5.55 -9.63 -5.38
N VAL A 11 5.69 -8.58 -4.57
CA VAL A 11 5.67 -7.18 -5.02
C VAL A 11 6.90 -6.40 -4.55
N GLU A 12 8.00 -7.09 -4.19
CA GLU A 12 9.18 -6.47 -3.56
C GLU A 12 10.10 -5.72 -4.54
N SER A 13 10.03 -6.04 -5.83
CA SER A 13 10.91 -5.47 -6.84
C SER A 13 10.18 -5.28 -8.17
N GLN A 14 10.78 -4.52 -9.09
CA GLN A 14 10.26 -4.34 -10.44
C GLN A 14 10.05 -5.69 -11.17
N GLU A 15 10.95 -6.66 -10.99
CA GLU A 15 10.84 -7.99 -11.59
C GLU A 15 9.70 -8.79 -10.95
N ALA A 16 9.52 -8.67 -9.63
CA ALA A 16 8.43 -9.32 -8.91
C ALA A 16 7.07 -8.77 -9.35
N ILE A 17 6.95 -7.44 -9.42
CA ILE A 17 5.75 -6.74 -9.90
C ILE A 17 5.46 -7.13 -11.35
N ALA A 18 6.46 -7.17 -12.23
CA ALA A 18 6.29 -7.61 -13.62
C ALA A 18 5.80 -9.07 -13.72
N ARG A 19 6.25 -9.97 -12.82
CA ARG A 19 5.71 -11.34 -12.74
C ARG A 19 4.24 -11.32 -12.32
N VAL A 20 3.88 -10.52 -11.32
CA VAL A 20 2.49 -10.36 -10.87
C VAL A 20 1.61 -9.82 -12.00
N SER A 21 2.06 -8.82 -12.75
CA SER A 21 1.33 -8.27 -13.91
C SER A 21 0.98 -9.36 -14.92
N ARG A 22 1.93 -10.24 -15.27
CA ARG A 22 1.68 -11.37 -16.19
C ARG A 22 0.66 -12.37 -15.63
N ILE A 23 0.75 -12.69 -14.35
CA ILE A 23 -0.18 -13.63 -13.68
C ILE A 23 -1.61 -13.08 -13.73
N VAL A 24 -1.78 -11.80 -13.43
CA VAL A 24 -3.10 -11.14 -13.42
C VAL A 24 -3.64 -10.97 -14.84
N GLN A 25 -2.79 -10.60 -15.80
CA GLN A 25 -3.15 -10.48 -17.21
C GLN A 25 -3.75 -11.79 -17.76
N ASN A 26 -3.13 -12.93 -17.44
CA ASN A 26 -3.64 -14.25 -17.82
C ASN A 26 -4.99 -14.61 -17.17
N ALA A 27 -5.35 -13.92 -16.08
CA ALA A 27 -6.59 -14.12 -15.35
C ALA A 27 -7.66 -13.04 -15.63
N GLU A 28 -7.41 -12.06 -16.50
CA GLU A 28 -8.31 -10.92 -16.76
C GLU A 28 -9.75 -11.32 -17.05
N ARG A 29 -9.95 -12.37 -17.86
CA ARG A 29 -11.30 -12.89 -18.21
C ARG A 29 -12.11 -13.32 -16.99
N ARG A 30 -11.46 -13.62 -15.87
CA ARG A 30 -12.11 -14.01 -14.61
C ARG A 30 -12.49 -12.82 -13.73
N ARG A 31 -12.18 -11.58 -14.18
CA ARG A 31 -12.39 -10.31 -13.47
C ARG A 31 -11.71 -10.31 -12.11
N PRO A 32 -10.36 -10.20 -12.07
CA PRO A 32 -9.62 -10.30 -10.82
C PRO A 32 -9.73 -9.02 -9.98
N ILE A 33 -9.98 -9.20 -8.69
CA ILE A 33 -9.72 -8.22 -7.64
C ILE A 33 -8.39 -8.60 -7.01
N VAL A 34 -7.43 -7.69 -7.05
CA VAL A 34 -6.06 -7.89 -6.61
C VAL A 34 -5.85 -7.22 -5.27
N VAL A 35 -5.44 -8.02 -4.27
CA VAL A 35 -5.12 -7.56 -2.93
C VAL A 35 -3.62 -7.71 -2.71
N VAL A 36 -2.93 -6.65 -2.29
CA VAL A 36 -1.48 -6.66 -2.11
C VAL A 36 -1.08 -6.28 -0.68
N SER A 37 -0.03 -6.95 -0.18
CA SER A 37 0.70 -6.52 1.01
C SER A 37 1.72 -5.42 0.67
N ALA A 38 2.34 -4.81 1.69
CA ALA A 38 3.47 -3.92 1.51
C ALA A 38 4.66 -4.58 0.77
N MET A 39 5.50 -3.78 0.12
CA MET A 39 6.66 -4.29 -0.66
C MET A 39 7.73 -4.92 0.24
N GLY A 40 8.08 -6.19 0.01
CA GLY A 40 9.16 -6.87 0.72
C GLY A 40 9.03 -6.81 2.25
N LYS A 41 10.01 -6.21 2.91
CA LYS A 41 10.06 -6.03 4.38
C LYS A 41 9.58 -4.65 4.86
N THR A 42 8.83 -3.93 4.02
CA THR A 42 8.44 -2.53 4.29
C THR A 42 7.69 -2.35 5.61
N THR A 43 6.69 -3.19 5.92
CA THR A 43 5.93 -3.09 7.18
C THR A 43 6.83 -3.17 8.41
N ASN A 44 7.79 -4.11 8.42
CA ASN A 44 8.72 -4.26 9.55
C ASN A 44 9.60 -3.01 9.72
N LYS A 45 10.09 -2.43 8.62
CA LYS A 45 10.90 -1.21 8.65
C LYS A 45 10.09 0.02 9.06
N LEU A 46 8.83 0.13 8.62
CA LEU A 46 7.92 1.19 9.06
C LEU A 46 7.71 1.14 10.58
N LEU A 47 7.44 -0.05 11.11
CA LEU A 47 7.29 -0.26 12.55
C LEU A 47 8.61 0.02 13.31
N GLN A 48 9.75 -0.38 12.75
CA GLN A 48 11.06 -0.05 13.30
C GLN A 48 11.28 1.46 13.34
N ALA A 49 11.02 2.19 12.25
CA ALA A 49 11.14 3.65 12.21
C ALA A 49 10.26 4.32 13.28
N ALA A 50 9.03 3.83 13.48
CA ALA A 50 8.14 4.32 14.54
C ALA A 50 8.71 4.08 15.95
N GLN A 51 9.29 2.90 16.20
CA GLN A 51 9.91 2.56 17.49
C GLN A 51 11.16 3.39 17.76
N GLU A 52 12.02 3.56 16.77
CA GLU A 52 13.20 4.43 16.84
C GLU A 52 12.78 5.87 17.13
N ALA A 53 11.74 6.36 16.43
CA ALA A 53 11.21 7.69 16.62
C ALA A 53 10.71 7.87 18.05
N ALA A 54 9.85 6.97 18.56
CA ALA A 54 9.30 7.05 19.91
C ALA A 54 10.38 6.94 21.00
N ALA A 55 11.51 6.32 20.71
CA ALA A 55 12.66 6.27 21.61
C ALA A 55 13.57 7.51 21.54
N GLY A 56 13.14 8.58 20.86
CA GLY A 56 13.90 9.82 20.67
C GLY A 56 15.05 9.72 19.66
N ARG A 57 15.19 8.59 18.97
CA ARG A 57 16.25 8.30 17.98
C ARG A 57 15.83 8.79 16.59
N ARG A 58 15.62 10.10 16.50
CA ARG A 58 15.06 10.78 15.32
C ARG A 58 15.85 10.50 14.04
N ASP A 59 17.18 10.65 14.08
CA ASP A 59 18.01 10.51 12.89
C ASP A 59 18.01 9.06 12.37
N GLN A 60 17.97 8.07 13.28
CA GLN A 60 17.83 6.66 12.92
C GLN A 60 16.47 6.38 12.26
N ALA A 61 15.40 6.94 12.82
CA ALA A 61 14.06 6.80 12.26
C ALA A 61 13.97 7.40 10.84
N LEU A 62 14.48 8.62 10.65
CA LEU A 62 14.48 9.29 9.35
C LEU A 62 15.35 8.55 8.32
N ALA A 63 16.49 7.99 8.72
CA ALA A 63 17.31 7.17 7.83
C ALA A 63 16.57 5.92 7.32
N ILE A 64 15.76 5.27 8.16
CA ILE A 64 14.91 4.14 7.75
C ILE A 64 13.83 4.60 6.76
N VAL A 65 13.21 5.75 7.03
CA VAL A 65 12.19 6.34 6.14
C VAL A 65 12.79 6.67 4.76
N ASP A 66 13.99 7.24 4.72
CA ASP A 66 14.70 7.53 3.47
C ASP A 66 15.10 6.26 2.70
N GLU A 67 15.52 5.20 3.40
CA GLU A 67 15.79 3.90 2.77
C GLU A 67 14.53 3.33 2.11
N LEU A 68 13.39 3.38 2.83
CA LEU A 68 12.10 2.96 2.30
C LEU A 68 11.68 3.81 1.10
N ARG A 69 11.84 5.13 1.18
CA ARG A 69 11.55 6.07 0.08
C ARG A 69 12.36 5.70 -1.16
N GLY A 70 13.66 5.49 -1.01
CA GLY A 70 14.55 5.06 -2.09
C GLY A 70 14.08 3.76 -2.73
N HIS A 71 13.77 2.74 -1.93
CA HIS A 71 13.30 1.45 -2.41
C HIS A 71 12.02 1.55 -3.26
N HIS A 72 11.03 2.33 -2.80
CA HIS A 72 9.77 2.51 -3.53
C HIS A 72 9.95 3.33 -4.81
N LEU A 73 10.78 4.38 -4.78
CA LEU A 73 11.10 5.17 -5.98
C LEU A 73 11.84 4.32 -7.01
N THR A 74 12.87 3.56 -6.61
CA THR A 74 13.64 2.73 -7.53
C THR A 74 12.76 1.68 -8.22
N HIS A 75 12.02 0.87 -7.46
CA HIS A 75 11.25 -0.22 -8.06
C HIS A 75 9.90 0.23 -8.62
N GLY A 76 9.23 1.18 -7.99
CA GLY A 76 7.93 1.67 -8.42
C GLY A 76 8.01 2.47 -9.72
N LEU A 77 8.97 3.37 -9.86
CA LEU A 77 9.11 4.18 -11.09
C LEU A 77 9.53 3.33 -12.28
N ALA A 78 10.30 2.28 -12.06
CA ALA A 78 10.73 1.37 -13.12
C ALA A 78 9.58 0.59 -13.78
N VAL A 79 8.44 0.45 -13.10
CA VAL A 79 7.25 -0.26 -13.63
C VAL A 79 6.11 0.67 -14.05
N ALA A 80 6.20 1.97 -13.79
CA ALA A 80 5.11 2.92 -14.02
C ALA A 80 5.00 3.47 -15.46
N GLY A 81 6.02 3.24 -16.29
CA GLY A 81 6.04 3.68 -17.69
C GLY A 81 5.79 5.18 -17.84
N ALA A 82 4.86 5.57 -18.72
CA ALA A 82 4.53 6.96 -19.00
C ALA A 82 3.99 7.73 -17.79
N ALA A 83 3.47 7.03 -16.78
CA ALA A 83 2.87 7.61 -15.59
C ALA A 83 3.84 7.69 -14.39
N ALA A 84 5.15 7.50 -14.62
CA ALA A 84 6.18 7.56 -13.58
C ALA A 84 6.20 8.90 -12.82
N ALA A 85 5.98 10.03 -13.49
CA ALA A 85 5.96 11.34 -12.84
C ALA A 85 4.80 11.49 -11.83
N ASP A 86 3.64 10.90 -12.13
CA ASP A 86 2.50 10.91 -11.20
C ASP A 86 2.74 9.97 -10.02
N LEU A 87 3.29 8.77 -10.28
CA LEU A 87 3.64 7.84 -9.20
C LEU A 87 4.73 8.41 -8.27
N ASP A 88 5.75 9.09 -8.81
CA ASP A 88 6.78 9.77 -8.01
C ASP A 88 6.14 10.76 -7.03
N ARG A 89 5.18 11.57 -7.50
CA ARG A 89 4.45 12.53 -6.67
C ARG A 89 3.69 11.84 -5.53
N TYR A 90 2.99 10.73 -5.82
CA TYR A 90 2.28 9.97 -4.81
C TYR A 90 3.23 9.35 -3.78
N ILE A 91 4.34 8.74 -4.23
CA ILE A 91 5.33 8.13 -3.33
C ILE A 91 5.91 9.20 -2.40
N ARG A 92 6.38 10.33 -2.95
CA ARG A 92 6.95 11.42 -2.15
C ARG A 92 5.96 11.96 -1.13
N ALA A 93 4.72 12.25 -1.54
CA ALA A 93 3.71 12.77 -0.61
C ALA A 93 3.44 11.85 0.59
N HIS A 94 3.46 10.52 0.40
CA HIS A 94 3.31 9.58 1.52
C HIS A 94 4.52 9.57 2.45
N PHE A 95 5.74 9.66 1.88
CA PHE A 95 6.96 9.71 2.68
C PHE A 95 7.20 11.06 3.34
N ASP A 96 6.77 12.17 2.76
CA ASP A 96 6.81 13.50 3.37
C ASP A 96 5.87 13.55 4.58
N TRP A 97 4.68 12.96 4.45
CA TRP A 97 3.76 12.78 5.59
C TRP A 97 4.37 11.90 6.69
N LEU A 98 5.05 10.80 6.30
CA LEU A 98 5.70 9.91 7.25
C LEU A 98 6.87 10.60 7.97
N ASP A 99 7.65 11.43 7.28
CA ASP A 99 8.68 12.27 7.90
C ASP A 99 8.09 13.15 9.00
N GLU A 100 7.02 13.90 8.71
CA GLU A 100 6.39 14.76 9.71
C GLU A 100 5.86 13.98 10.91
N LEU A 101 5.27 12.81 10.66
CA LEU A 101 4.76 11.95 11.73
C LEU A 101 5.90 11.40 12.61
N VAL A 102 6.99 10.93 12.00
CA VAL A 102 8.20 10.45 12.70
C VAL A 102 8.84 11.59 13.52
N LYS A 103 8.96 12.79 12.94
CA LYS A 103 9.50 13.96 13.65
C LYS A 103 8.66 14.32 14.87
N GLY A 104 7.33 14.32 14.74
CA GLY A 104 6.41 14.58 15.85
C GLY A 104 6.50 13.49 16.93
N LEU A 105 6.54 12.23 16.52
CA LEU A 105 6.69 11.08 17.43
C LEU A 105 7.99 11.13 18.23
N SER A 106 9.09 11.60 17.63
CA SER A 106 10.36 11.82 18.34
C SER A 106 10.35 12.93 19.38
N VAL A 107 9.39 13.84 19.32
CA VAL A 107 9.20 14.87 20.35
C VAL A 107 8.30 14.36 21.46
N VAL A 108 7.20 13.67 21.11
CA VAL A 108 6.22 13.16 22.08
C VAL A 108 6.77 11.97 22.86
N GLY A 109 7.52 11.08 22.21
CA GLY A 109 8.10 9.89 22.84
C GLY A 109 7.09 8.75 23.10
N GLU A 110 5.90 8.80 22.51
CA GLU A 110 4.83 7.81 22.73
C GLU A 110 4.28 7.26 21.40
N LEU A 111 4.43 5.95 21.18
CA LEU A 111 3.84 5.25 20.04
C LEU A 111 2.49 4.62 20.43
N SER A 112 1.40 5.34 20.17
CA SER A 112 0.05 4.79 20.36
C SER A 112 -0.28 3.69 19.32
N PRO A 113 -1.18 2.74 19.64
CA PRO A 113 -1.70 1.76 18.67
C PRO A 113 -2.23 2.40 17.37
N ARG A 114 -2.93 3.54 17.50
CA ARG A 114 -3.46 4.29 16.35
C ARG A 114 -2.34 4.84 15.46
N SER A 115 -1.29 5.39 16.07
CA SER A 115 -0.12 5.90 15.33
C SER A 115 0.63 4.74 14.65
N MET A 116 0.72 3.59 15.31
CA MET A 116 1.35 2.39 14.76
C MET A 116 0.62 1.90 13.50
N ASP A 117 -0.72 1.79 13.54
CA ASP A 117 -1.53 1.42 12.37
C ASP A 117 -1.39 2.44 11.24
N ALA A 118 -1.42 3.74 11.57
CA ALA A 118 -1.28 4.80 10.58
C ALA A 118 0.05 4.71 9.83
N ILE A 119 1.15 4.46 10.55
CA ILE A 119 2.49 4.29 9.97
C ILE A 119 2.57 3.00 9.16
N ALA A 120 2.14 1.86 9.72
CA ALA A 120 2.19 0.56 9.06
C ALA A 120 1.42 0.56 7.73
N SER A 121 0.23 1.19 7.71
CA SER A 121 -0.64 1.26 6.53
C SER A 121 0.00 1.91 5.29
N VAL A 122 1.07 2.73 5.48
CA VAL A 122 1.79 3.35 4.35
C VAL A 122 2.31 2.29 3.38
N GLY A 123 2.72 1.12 3.89
CA GLY A 123 3.25 0.04 3.08
C GLY A 123 2.26 -0.43 2.02
N GLU A 124 1.07 -0.87 2.42
CA GLU A 124 0.01 -1.34 1.52
C GLU A 124 -0.59 -0.21 0.67
N ARG A 125 -0.65 1.02 1.20
CA ARG A 125 -1.11 2.19 0.44
C ARG A 125 -0.18 2.46 -0.75
N LEU A 126 1.13 2.39 -0.53
CA LEU A 126 2.10 2.57 -1.61
C LEU A 126 2.16 1.37 -2.55
N SER A 127 2.19 0.14 -2.03
CA SER A 127 2.30 -1.05 -2.87
C SER A 127 1.09 -1.21 -3.79
N SER A 128 -0.13 -0.93 -3.30
CA SER A 128 -1.35 -0.99 -4.12
C SER A 128 -1.37 0.06 -5.23
N LEU A 129 -0.84 1.27 -4.99
CA LEU A 129 -0.64 2.28 -6.02
C LEU A 129 0.40 1.81 -7.04
N VAL A 130 1.61 1.43 -6.60
CA VAL A 130 2.69 0.94 -7.48
C VAL A 130 2.18 -0.17 -8.41
N VAL A 131 1.47 -1.16 -7.86
CA VAL A 131 0.92 -2.27 -8.64
C VAL A 131 -0.15 -1.80 -9.63
N THR A 132 -0.99 -0.82 -9.26
CA THR A 132 -1.97 -0.23 -10.18
C THR A 132 -1.28 0.43 -11.37
N PHE A 133 -0.29 1.28 -11.12
CA PHE A 133 0.47 1.95 -12.19
C PHE A 133 1.22 0.93 -13.06
N ALA A 134 1.78 -0.12 -12.46
CA ALA A 134 2.41 -1.21 -13.20
C ALA A 134 1.43 -1.94 -14.12
N PHE A 135 0.21 -2.20 -13.65
CA PHE A 135 -0.81 -2.87 -14.45
C PHE A 135 -1.29 -1.99 -15.60
N GLN A 136 -1.48 -0.70 -15.35
CA GLN A 136 -1.83 0.28 -16.39
C GLN A 136 -0.72 0.39 -17.44
N SER A 137 0.55 0.45 -17.01
CA SER A 137 1.70 0.44 -17.91
C SER A 137 1.82 -0.85 -18.73
N ALA A 138 1.32 -1.97 -18.21
CA ALA A 138 1.25 -3.26 -18.91
C ALA A 138 0.03 -3.37 -19.85
N GLY A 139 -0.76 -2.30 -20.02
CA GLY A 139 -1.91 -2.24 -20.91
C GLY A 139 -3.22 -2.74 -20.30
N MET A 140 -3.24 -3.07 -19.00
CA MET A 140 -4.46 -3.54 -18.33
C MET A 140 -5.32 -2.36 -17.90
N ARG A 141 -6.60 -2.39 -18.24
CA ARG A 141 -7.58 -1.44 -17.68
C ARG A 141 -7.72 -1.73 -16.19
N THR A 142 -7.14 -0.87 -15.36
CA THR A 142 -6.97 -1.09 -13.92
C THR A 142 -7.35 0.15 -13.13
N GLN A 143 -8.02 -0.04 -11.99
CA GLN A 143 -8.33 1.02 -11.05
C GLN A 143 -7.87 0.66 -9.64
N HIS A 144 -7.32 1.66 -8.95
CA HIS A 144 -6.98 1.58 -7.54
C HIS A 144 -8.23 1.82 -6.69
N VAL A 145 -8.41 1.02 -5.65
CA VAL A 145 -9.40 1.26 -4.59
C VAL A 145 -8.67 1.31 -3.25
N ASP A 146 -8.83 2.43 -2.54
CA ASP A 146 -8.35 2.55 -1.16
C ASP A 146 -9.18 1.67 -0.23
N ALA A 147 -8.55 0.62 0.32
CA ALA A 147 -9.20 -0.34 1.20
C ALA A 147 -9.89 0.32 2.41
N ARG A 148 -9.36 1.45 2.91
CA ARG A 148 -9.91 2.18 4.05
C ARG A 148 -11.27 2.81 3.75
N ARG A 149 -11.64 2.94 2.47
CA ARG A 149 -12.95 3.45 2.06
C ARG A 149 -14.00 2.35 2.04
N VAL A 150 -13.60 1.08 1.98
CA VAL A 150 -14.51 -0.06 1.75
C VAL A 150 -14.48 -1.13 2.83
N ILE A 151 -13.34 -1.31 3.52
CA ILE A 151 -13.22 -2.19 4.69
C ILE A 151 -13.38 -1.32 5.93
N MET A 152 -14.54 -1.44 6.59
CA MET A 152 -14.84 -0.68 7.80
C MET A 152 -14.60 -1.55 9.02
N THR A 153 -13.94 -1.01 10.03
CA THR A 153 -13.59 -1.73 11.26
C THR A 153 -14.06 -0.99 12.50
N ASP A 154 -14.00 -1.66 13.64
CA ASP A 154 -14.04 -1.01 14.96
C ASP A 154 -12.75 -0.20 15.24
N ASP A 155 -12.67 0.39 16.44
CA ASP A 155 -11.57 1.22 16.91
C ASP A 155 -10.52 0.45 17.74
N ARG A 156 -10.55 -0.89 17.71
CA ARG A 156 -9.49 -1.75 18.28
C ARG A 156 -8.24 -1.72 17.40
N PHE A 157 -7.57 -0.57 17.33
CA PHE A 157 -6.31 -0.39 16.60
C PHE A 157 -5.36 -1.58 16.83
N THR A 158 -4.60 -1.95 15.80
CA THR A 158 -3.68 -3.09 15.67
C THR A 158 -4.36 -4.46 15.54
N GLN A 159 -5.63 -4.59 15.93
CA GLN A 159 -6.41 -5.82 15.89
C GLN A 159 -7.88 -5.56 15.51
N ALA A 160 -8.10 -4.56 14.67
CA ALA A 160 -9.42 -4.05 14.39
C ALA A 160 -10.27 -5.12 13.70
N GLN A 161 -11.53 -5.26 14.13
CA GLN A 161 -12.44 -6.26 13.58
C GLN A 161 -13.30 -5.62 12.48
N PRO A 162 -13.40 -6.23 11.29
CA PRO A 162 -14.28 -5.74 10.25
C PRO A 162 -15.75 -5.72 10.67
N ILE A 163 -16.41 -4.60 10.44
CA ILE A 163 -17.86 -4.44 10.52
C ILE A 163 -18.42 -4.98 9.19
N MET A 164 -18.83 -6.25 9.20
CA MET A 164 -19.11 -7.01 7.97
C MET A 164 -20.23 -6.39 7.12
N ASP A 165 -21.35 -6.01 7.73
CA ASP A 165 -22.50 -5.45 6.99
C ASP A 165 -22.12 -4.17 6.24
N GLU A 166 -21.44 -3.26 6.94
CA GLU A 166 -20.97 -2.00 6.36
C GLU A 166 -19.88 -2.24 5.29
N THR A 167 -18.97 -3.18 5.54
CA THR A 167 -17.93 -3.56 4.58
C THR A 167 -18.53 -4.12 3.29
N TYR A 168 -19.50 -5.04 3.38
CA TYR A 168 -20.16 -5.60 2.21
C TYR A 168 -20.93 -4.54 1.42
N ARG A 169 -21.69 -3.69 2.11
CA ARG A 169 -22.42 -2.58 1.48
C ARG A 169 -21.46 -1.69 0.68
N ARG A 170 -20.32 -1.31 1.25
CA ARG A 170 -19.35 -0.47 0.56
C ARG A 170 -18.62 -1.17 -0.57
N LEU A 171 -18.31 -2.46 -0.45
CA LEU A 171 -17.74 -3.26 -1.53
C LEU A 171 -18.71 -3.35 -2.72
N GLU A 172 -19.99 -3.57 -2.46
CA GLU A 172 -21.03 -3.57 -3.51
C GLU A 172 -21.16 -2.22 -4.20
N GLU A 173 -21.15 -1.13 -3.44
CA GLU A 173 -21.26 0.24 -3.98
C GLU A 173 -20.02 0.70 -4.76
N ASN A 174 -18.81 0.32 -4.31
CA ASN A 174 -17.57 0.94 -4.77
C ASN A 174 -16.62 0.00 -5.54
N VAL A 175 -16.71 -1.32 -5.35
CA VAL A 175 -15.82 -2.30 -5.99
C VAL A 175 -16.51 -3.06 -7.11
N THR A 176 -17.75 -3.53 -6.90
CA THR A 176 -18.49 -4.31 -7.90
C THR A 176 -18.60 -3.59 -9.25
N PRO A 177 -19.02 -2.31 -9.34
CA PRO A 177 -19.17 -1.62 -10.63
C PRO A 177 -17.82 -1.44 -11.37
N VAL A 178 -16.74 -1.30 -10.61
CA VAL A 178 -15.38 -1.15 -11.15
C VAL A 178 -14.89 -2.49 -11.70
N ALA A 179 -15.07 -3.56 -10.93
CA ALA A 179 -14.62 -4.91 -11.26
C ALA A 179 -15.33 -5.52 -12.48
N GLU A 180 -16.45 -4.94 -12.92
CA GLU A 180 -17.10 -5.32 -14.19
C GLU A 180 -16.27 -4.93 -15.42
N ASN A 181 -15.51 -3.84 -15.33
CA ASN A 181 -14.89 -3.19 -16.48
C ASN A 181 -13.38 -2.96 -16.32
N ALA A 182 -12.80 -3.29 -15.17
CA ALA A 182 -11.39 -3.10 -14.88
C ALA A 182 -10.90 -4.11 -13.84
N VAL A 183 -9.59 -4.37 -13.84
CA VAL A 183 -8.91 -5.00 -12.70
C VAL A 183 -8.93 -4.01 -11.53
N VAL A 184 -9.35 -4.47 -10.35
CA VAL A 184 -9.30 -3.67 -9.12
C VAL A 184 -8.03 -4.02 -8.35
N VAL A 185 -7.30 -3.04 -7.83
CA VAL A 185 -6.16 -3.25 -6.94
C VAL A 185 -6.39 -2.51 -5.62
N MET A 186 -6.19 -3.19 -4.50
CA MET A 186 -6.33 -2.62 -3.16
C MET A 186 -5.28 -3.17 -2.16
N GLY A 187 -5.04 -2.42 -1.08
CA GLY A 187 -4.23 -2.88 0.06
C GLY A 187 -4.97 -3.91 0.91
N GLY A 188 -4.24 -4.79 1.60
CA GLY A 188 -4.81 -5.95 2.30
C GLY A 188 -4.64 -6.01 3.83
N PHE A 189 -3.92 -5.09 4.45
CA PHE A 189 -3.63 -5.05 5.88
C PHE A 189 -3.96 -3.66 6.44
#